data_AF-A0A1H8HAZ2-F1
#
_entry.id   AF-A0A1H8HAZ2-F1
#
_cell.length_a   1.000
_cell.length_b   1.000
_cell.length_c   1.000
_cell.angle_alpha   90.00
_cell.angle_beta   90.00
_cell.angle_gamma   90.00
#
_symmetry.space_group_name_H-M   'P 1'
#
loop_
_entity.id
_entity.type
_entity.pdbx_description
1 polymer ?
#
loop_
_entity_poly.entity_id
_entity_poly.type
_entity_poly.pdbx_seq_one_letter_code
_entity_poly.pdbx_strand_id
1 'polypeptide(L)'
;MSNTDTASGDPEKTNINIRLTEMFLEDIDATWQDEGYNSRSEFIREALRDAVRHPDLTRESWKEIAAVEHARRTGESETFSREEILDDE
;
A
#
# COMPACT_ATOMS: atom_id res chain seq x y z
N MET A 1 -36.63 22.21 -13.21
CA MET A 1 -35.31 21.60 -13.46
C MET A 1 -34.33 22.36 -12.59
N SER A 2 -33.93 21.80 -11.44
CA SER A 2 -33.03 22.47 -10.51
C SER A 2 -31.61 22.32 -11.05
N ASN A 3 -30.98 23.43 -11.45
CA ASN A 3 -29.54 23.46 -11.70
C ASN A 3 -28.87 23.43 -10.32
N THR A 4 -28.43 22.25 -9.91
CA THR A 4 -27.50 22.16 -8.78
C THR A 4 -26.12 22.44 -9.35
N ASP A 5 -25.73 23.71 -9.34
CA ASP A 5 -24.32 24.11 -9.42
C ASP A 5 -23.64 23.58 -8.15
N THR A 6 -23.16 22.33 -8.21
CA THR A 6 -22.15 21.89 -7.28
C THR A 6 -20.89 22.67 -7.61
N ALA A 7 -20.60 23.71 -6.83
CA ALA A 7 -19.26 24.23 -6.69
C ALA A 7 -18.39 23.10 -6.11
N SER A 8 -18.00 22.16 -6.97
CA SER A 8 -17.23 21.00 -6.59
C SER A 8 -15.80 21.47 -6.40
N GLY A 9 -15.40 21.69 -5.14
CA GLY A 9 -14.02 21.88 -4.71
C GLY A 9 -13.19 20.60 -4.90
N ASP A 10 -13.22 20.06 -6.11
CA ASP A 10 -12.37 18.95 -6.52
C ASP A 10 -10.93 19.50 -6.59
N PRO A 11 -9.96 18.90 -5.88
CA PRO A 11 -8.60 19.39 -5.88
C PRO A 11 -8.06 19.50 -7.30
N GLU A 12 -7.21 20.50 -7.54
CA GLU A 12 -6.57 20.70 -8.84
C GLU A 12 -5.76 19.45 -9.24
N LYS A 13 -5.99 18.96 -10.46
CA LYS A 13 -5.37 17.74 -10.99
C LYS A 13 -4.43 18.11 -12.13
N THR A 14 -3.22 17.59 -12.09
CA THR A 14 -2.24 17.72 -13.18
C THR A 14 -2.06 16.37 -13.88
N ASN A 15 -2.04 16.37 -15.20
CA ASN A 15 -1.80 15.17 -15.99
C ASN A 15 -0.30 14.84 -16.04
N ILE A 16 0.01 13.55 -15.93
CA ILE A 16 1.37 13.01 -16.12
C ILE A 16 1.36 12.01 -17.28
N ASN A 17 2.50 11.86 -17.96
CA ASN A 17 2.68 10.86 -19.01
C ASN A 17 3.62 9.76 -18.50
N ILE A 18 3.18 8.50 -18.57
CA ILE A 18 3.94 7.31 -18.15
C ILE A 18 4.06 6.36 -19.34
N ARG A 19 5.26 5.80 -19.55
CA ARG A 19 5.49 4.75 -20.56
C ARG A 19 5.59 3.38 -19.88
N LEU A 20 4.85 2.41 -20.39
CA LEU A 20 4.80 1.04 -19.90
C LEU A 20 4.99 0.08 -21.08
N THR A 21 5.36 -1.17 -20.81
CA THR A 21 5.27 -2.24 -21.81
C THR A 21 3.81 -2.59 -22.04
N GLU A 22 3.47 -3.08 -23.23
CA GLU A 22 2.10 -3.51 -23.55
C GLU A 22 1.64 -4.62 -22.62
N MET A 23 2.49 -5.62 -22.37
CA MET A 23 2.21 -6.72 -21.44
C MET A 23 1.87 -6.23 -20.03
N PHE A 24 2.62 -5.26 -19.50
CA PHE A 24 2.33 -4.75 -18.16
C PHE A 24 1.06 -3.87 -18.13
N LEU A 25 0.74 -3.20 -19.23
CA LEU A 25 -0.53 -2.49 -19.35
C LEU A 25 -1.73 -3.45 -19.34
N GLU A 26 -1.61 -4.61 -19.99
CA GLU A 26 -2.62 -5.67 -19.95
C GLU A 26 -2.82 -6.22 -18.54
N ASP A 27 -1.73 -6.46 -17.80
CA ASP A 27 -1.80 -6.89 -16.40
C ASP A 27 -2.53 -5.86 -15.54
N ILE A 28 -2.18 -4.57 -15.67
CA ILE A 28 -2.88 -3.48 -14.96
C ILE A 28 -4.37 -3.48 -15.31
N ASP A 29 -4.71 -3.66 -16.58
CA ASP A 29 -6.08 -3.67 -17.05
C ASP A 29 -6.92 -4.81 -16.49
N ALA A 30 -6.33 -6.00 -16.36
CA ALA A 30 -6.97 -7.11 -15.70
C ALA A 30 -7.17 -6.82 -14.20
N THR A 31 -6.13 -6.31 -13.52
CA THR A 31 -6.17 -6.07 -12.07
C THR A 31 -7.21 -5.04 -11.67
N TRP A 32 -7.24 -3.85 -12.28
CA TRP A 32 -8.17 -2.81 -11.83
C TRP A 32 -9.64 -3.20 -12.06
N GLN A 33 -9.92 -4.00 -13.09
CA GLN A 33 -11.26 -4.52 -13.38
C GLN A 33 -11.67 -5.58 -12.37
N ASP A 34 -10.78 -6.53 -12.05
CA ASP A 34 -11.03 -7.59 -11.07
C ASP A 34 -11.24 -7.01 -9.66
N GLU A 35 -10.47 -5.98 -9.30
CA GLU A 35 -10.62 -5.25 -8.03
C GLU A 35 -11.81 -4.26 -8.03
N GLY A 36 -12.50 -4.08 -9.16
CA GLY A 36 -13.75 -3.31 -9.24
C GLY A 36 -13.61 -1.78 -9.20
N TYR A 37 -12.45 -1.24 -9.61
CA TYR A 37 -12.26 0.21 -9.72
C TYR A 37 -13.14 0.83 -10.80
N ASN A 38 -13.48 2.11 -10.68
CA ASN A 38 -14.29 2.80 -11.68
C ASN A 38 -13.48 3.17 -12.94
N SER A 39 -12.16 3.25 -12.81
CA SER A 39 -11.26 3.52 -13.93
C SER A 39 -9.81 3.12 -13.63
N ARG A 40 -9.05 2.83 -14.70
CA ARG A 40 -7.59 2.63 -14.63
C ARG A 40 -6.87 3.79 -13.92
N SER A 41 -7.27 5.03 -14.18
CA SER A 41 -6.65 6.22 -13.57
C SER A 41 -6.95 6.34 -12.07
N GLU A 42 -8.00 5.71 -11.57
CA GLU A 42 -8.26 5.63 -10.13
C GLU A 42 -7.30 4.64 -9.47
N PHE A 43 -7.23 3.41 -10.02
CA PHE A 43 -6.29 2.38 -9.58
C PHE A 43 -4.83 2.87 -9.57
N ILE A 44 -4.38 3.47 -10.67
CA ILE A 44 -3.00 3.99 -10.75
C ILE A 44 -2.77 5.10 -9.71
N ARG A 45 -3.73 5.99 -9.48
CA ARG A 45 -3.59 7.04 -8.46
C ARG A 45 -3.54 6.48 -7.05
N GLU A 46 -4.30 5.43 -6.76
CA GLU A 46 -4.28 4.78 -5.45
C GLU A 46 -2.97 4.03 -5.23
N ALA A 47 -2.51 3.24 -6.20
CA ALA A 47 -1.22 2.56 -6.13
C ALA A 47 -0.05 3.53 -5.94
N LEU A 48 -0.06 4.67 -6.64
CA LEU A 48 0.95 5.74 -6.44
C LEU A 48 0.82 6.42 -5.08
N ARG A 49 -0.41 6.63 -4.59
CA ARG A 49 -0.65 7.22 -3.27
C ARG A 49 -0.14 6.30 -2.17
N ASP A 50 -0.47 5.02 -2.24
CA ASP A 50 -0.01 3.99 -1.32
C ASP A 50 1.52 3.97 -1.29
N ALA A 51 2.17 3.78 -2.45
CA ALA A 51 3.64 3.78 -2.55
C ALA A 51 4.34 5.04 -1.98
N VAL A 52 3.65 6.20 -1.94
CA VAL A 52 4.21 7.47 -1.43
C VAL A 52 3.82 7.76 0.02
N ARG A 53 2.59 7.44 0.43
CA ARG A 53 1.97 7.84 1.71
C ARG A 53 1.94 6.71 2.72
N HIS A 54 1.84 5.48 2.23
CA HIS A 54 1.82 4.25 2.98
C HIS A 54 2.80 3.27 2.32
N PRO A 55 4.11 3.59 2.27
CA PRO A 55 5.11 2.66 1.77
C PRO A 55 5.22 1.49 2.76
N ASP A 56 4.21 0.63 2.81
CA ASP A 56 4.12 -0.45 3.78
C ASP A 56 5.10 -1.56 3.41
N LEU A 57 5.69 -2.12 4.47
CA LEU A 57 6.74 -3.13 4.44
C LEU A 57 7.81 -2.85 3.38
N THR A 58 8.67 -1.88 3.69
CA THR A 58 9.93 -1.73 2.97
C THR A 58 10.65 -3.08 2.87
N ARG A 59 11.52 -3.24 1.88
CA ARG A 59 12.34 -4.45 1.78
C ARG A 59 13.13 -4.73 3.08
N GLU A 60 13.44 -3.71 3.86
CA GLU A 60 14.06 -3.85 5.18
C GLU A 60 13.09 -4.42 6.21
N SER A 61 11.87 -3.89 6.27
CA SER A 61 10.79 -4.41 7.12
C SER A 61 10.48 -5.89 6.80
N TRP A 62 10.52 -6.29 5.52
CA TRP A 62 10.37 -7.72 5.14
C TRP A 62 11.53 -8.59 5.63
N LYS A 63 12.77 -8.09 5.56
CA LYS A 63 13.93 -8.80 6.11
C LYS A 63 13.83 -8.92 7.63
N GLU A 64 13.31 -7.91 8.29
CA GLU A 64 13.12 -7.89 9.73
C GLU A 64 12.08 -8.93 10.16
N ILE A 65 10.92 -8.98 9.48
CA ILE A 65 9.92 -10.05 9.70
C ILE A 65 10.53 -11.44 9.45
N ALA A 66 11.29 -11.61 8.36
CA ALA A 66 11.92 -12.89 8.06
C ALA A 66 12.97 -13.29 9.11
N ALA A 67 13.74 -12.34 9.63
CA ALA A 67 14.74 -12.57 10.68
C ALA A 67 14.07 -12.96 12.00
N VAL A 68 13.01 -12.25 12.41
CA VAL A 68 12.24 -12.55 13.63
C VAL A 68 11.59 -13.94 13.53
N GLU A 69 10.98 -14.27 12.39
CA GLU A 69 10.37 -15.60 12.18
C GLU A 69 11.41 -16.72 12.17
N HIS A 70 12.59 -16.50 11.56
CA HIS A 70 13.68 -17.46 11.59
C HIS A 70 14.16 -17.70 13.02
N ALA A 71 14.46 -16.63 13.77
CA ALA A 71 14.91 -16.73 15.16
C ALA A 71 13.89 -17.47 16.03
N ARG A 72 12.60 -17.24 15.81
CA ARG A 72 11.51 -17.97 16.48
C ARG A 72 11.52 -19.46 16.18
N ARG A 73 11.80 -19.87 14.93
CA ARG A 73 11.86 -21.29 14.56
C ARG A 73 13.11 -21.99 15.03
N THR A 74 14.25 -21.29 15.05
CA THR A 74 15.53 -21.88 15.48
C THR A 74 15.75 -21.81 16.99
N GLY A 75 14.84 -21.16 17.73
CA GLY A 75 14.98 -20.97 19.18
C GLY A 75 16.03 -19.92 19.55
N GLU A 76 16.45 -19.10 18.58
CA GLU A 76 17.35 -17.95 18.78
C GLU A 76 16.59 -16.70 19.23
N SER A 77 15.25 -16.71 19.21
CA SER A 77 14.44 -15.59 19.71
C SER A 77 14.37 -15.58 21.23
N GLU A 78 14.70 -14.44 21.84
CA GLU A 78 14.39 -14.18 23.24
C GLU A 78 12.88 -13.96 23.43
N THR A 79 12.34 -14.49 24.51
CA THR A 79 10.93 -14.31 24.89
C THR A 79 10.86 -13.86 26.33
N PHE A 80 10.00 -12.88 26.61
CA PHE A 80 9.81 -12.33 27.93
C PHE A 80 8.36 -12.59 28.38
N SER A 81 8.17 -12.92 29.65
CA SER A 81 6.83 -12.93 30.23
C SER A 81 6.33 -11.50 30.43
N ARG A 82 5.01 -11.34 30.53
CA ARG A 82 4.42 -10.02 30.72
C ARG A 82 4.81 -9.43 32.08
N GLU A 83 4.88 -10.27 33.10
CA GLU A 83 5.24 -9.91 34.47
C GLU A 83 6.69 -9.38 34.54
N GLU A 84 7.63 -10.02 33.84
CA GLU A 84 9.04 -9.55 33.76
C GLU A 84 9.19 -8.15 33.15
N ILE A 85 8.32 -7.78 32.20
CA ILE A 85 8.37 -6.45 31.56
C ILE A 85 7.78 -5.36 32.47
N LEU A 86 6.78 -5.70 33.27
CA LEU A 86 6.05 -4.73 34.12
C LEU A 86 6.75 -4.45 35.45
N ASP A 87 7.63 -5.33 35.92
CA ASP A 87 8.40 -5.17 37.16
C ASP A 87 9.65 -4.27 36.99
N ASP A 88 9.94 -3.79 35.78
CA ASP A 88 11.13 -2.97 35.44
C ASP A 88 10.82 -1.45 35.32
N GLU A 89 9.64 -0.99 35.78
CA GLU A 89 9.22 0.44 35.89
C GLU A 89 9.26 1.00 37.33
#